data_AF-U7QSS4-F1
#
_entry.id   AF-U7QSS4-F1
#
_cell.length_a   1.000
_cell.length_b   1.000
_cell.length_c   1.000
_cell.angle_alpha   90.00
_cell.angle_beta   90.00
_cell.angle_gamma   90.00
#
_symmetry.space_group_name_H-M   'P 1'
#
loop_
_entity.id
_entity.type
_entity.pdbx_description
1 polymer ?
#
loop_
_entity_poly.entity_id
_entity_poly.type
_entity_poly.pdbx_seq_one_letter_code
_entity_poly.pdbx_strand_id
1 'polypeptide(L)'
;MSKENEINMDFLKGLEKNICPVCGEEDCPYPRDKRGGKVIEDIMKAYTQGDMTKVKKLHVLKMLPLRKANFGRGGPGSNEGFFDKAQNSKPSMSSFGMLQHFFGKSGRELTLSEIGVHDKVRGLMQKPGAFGRPEGSIQSRFVSQIQSGERVDFENRYNFGLEKKVPIYDPLWGIGGATVSGSLTNVSVEKVGDVYNVSGTINYKLYDKFTDPYDTFNWVKEDINVGGKPFDITGEWKENVSFPVSRQIQENRLMQLLKNRKP
;
A
#
# COMPACT_ATOMS: atom_id res chain seq x y z
N MET A 1 0.71 -16.20 -37.14
CA MET A 1 0.27 -15.51 -35.91
C MET A 1 0.18 -14.03 -36.22
N SER A 2 -1.00 -13.41 -36.07
CA SER A 2 -1.22 -12.02 -36.47
C SER A 2 -0.66 -11.03 -35.43
N LYS A 3 -0.13 -9.89 -35.90
CA LYS A 3 0.37 -8.76 -35.09
C LYS A 3 -0.64 -8.19 -34.08
N GLU A 4 -1.91 -8.58 -34.16
CA GLU A 4 -2.94 -8.22 -33.19
C GLU A 4 -2.79 -8.93 -31.82
N ASN A 5 -2.08 -10.06 -31.78
CA ASN A 5 -1.82 -10.79 -30.54
C ASN A 5 -0.58 -10.31 -29.77
N GLU A 6 0.36 -9.60 -30.41
CA GLU A 6 1.53 -9.02 -29.72
C GLU A 6 1.11 -7.84 -28.83
N ILE A 7 0.16 -7.01 -29.27
CA ILE A 7 -0.31 -5.85 -28.50
C ILE A 7 -1.23 -6.26 -27.33
N ASN A 8 -1.85 -7.45 -27.38
CA ASN A 8 -2.65 -7.98 -26.28
C ASN A 8 -1.81 -8.39 -25.06
N MET A 9 -0.51 -8.63 -25.25
CA MET A 9 0.38 -9.10 -24.19
C MET A 9 0.94 -7.98 -23.29
N ASP A 10 0.64 -6.70 -23.53
CA ASP A 10 1.37 -5.61 -22.90
C ASP A 10 0.58 -4.69 -21.97
N PHE A 11 -0.74 -4.59 -22.12
CA PHE A 11 -1.56 -3.77 -21.21
C PHE A 11 -1.70 -4.44 -19.84
N LEU A 12 -2.06 -5.72 -19.81
CA LEU A 12 -2.23 -6.47 -18.57
C LEU A 12 -0.89 -6.68 -17.85
N LYS A 13 0.20 -6.94 -18.58
CA LYS A 13 1.56 -6.99 -18.00
C LYS A 13 2.01 -5.65 -17.43
N GLY A 14 1.60 -4.53 -18.03
CA GLY A 14 1.81 -3.19 -17.46
C GLY A 14 1.13 -2.99 -16.13
N LEU A 15 -0.13 -3.45 -16.04
CA LEU A 15 -0.91 -3.42 -14.80
C LEU A 15 -0.32 -4.36 -13.75
N GLU A 16 0.16 -5.55 -14.12
CA GLU A 16 0.85 -6.46 -13.21
C GLU A 16 2.10 -5.82 -12.57
N LYS A 17 2.76 -4.89 -13.28
CA LYS A 17 4.05 -4.28 -12.91
C LYS A 17 3.96 -2.92 -12.21
N ASN A 18 2.78 -2.54 -11.69
CA ASN A 18 2.58 -1.26 -10.99
C ASN A 18 2.94 -0.01 -11.82
N ILE A 19 2.81 -0.10 -13.14
CA ILE A 19 3.08 1.04 -14.03
C ILE A 19 1.76 1.71 -14.40
N CYS A 20 1.69 3.03 -14.21
CA CYS A 20 0.54 3.79 -14.65
C CYS A 20 0.34 3.62 -16.18
N PRO A 21 -0.78 3.05 -16.65
CA PRO A 21 -0.97 2.82 -18.09
C PRO A 21 -1.18 4.13 -18.88
N VAL A 22 -1.33 5.25 -18.17
CA VAL A 22 -1.42 6.59 -18.75
C VAL A 22 -0.04 7.21 -18.94
N CYS A 23 0.88 7.08 -17.99
CA CYS A 23 2.14 7.84 -18.01
C CYS A 23 3.42 6.98 -18.00
N GLY A 24 3.31 5.66 -17.79
CA GLY A 24 4.46 4.76 -17.79
C GLY A 24 5.36 4.84 -16.55
N GLU A 25 5.02 5.66 -15.57
CA GLU A 25 5.77 5.81 -14.32
C GLU A 25 5.21 4.90 -13.22
N GLU A 26 6.11 4.31 -12.43
CA GLU A 26 5.83 3.53 -11.21
C GLU A 26 5.26 4.42 -10.08
N ASP A 27 5.45 5.73 -10.17
CA ASP A 27 5.06 6.74 -9.19
C ASP A 27 4.45 7.99 -9.86
N CYS A 28 3.45 7.79 -10.72
CA CYS A 28 2.88 8.87 -11.55
C CYS A 28 2.40 10.08 -10.70
N PRO A 29 3.01 11.27 -10.83
CA PRO A 29 2.66 12.44 -10.02
C PRO A 29 1.45 13.23 -10.57
N TYR A 30 0.81 12.75 -11.64
CA TYR A 30 -0.16 13.57 -12.38
C TYR A 30 -1.53 13.67 -11.68
N PRO A 31 -2.07 14.89 -11.55
CA PRO A 31 -3.33 15.13 -10.86
C PRO A 31 -4.53 14.68 -11.70
N ARG A 32 -5.36 13.84 -11.07
CA ARG A 32 -6.81 13.67 -11.22
C ARG A 32 -7.47 14.39 -12.41
N ASP A 33 -7.47 13.79 -13.59
CA ASP A 33 -8.57 14.02 -14.54
C ASP A 33 -9.73 13.10 -14.14
N LYS A 34 -10.85 13.69 -13.68
CA LYS A 34 -12.08 12.95 -13.32
C LYS A 34 -12.59 12.09 -14.48
N ARG A 35 -12.30 12.45 -15.73
CA ARG A 35 -12.65 11.67 -16.92
C ARG A 35 -11.81 10.40 -17.01
N GLY A 36 -10.53 10.45 -16.61
CA GLY A 36 -9.66 9.28 -16.52
C GLY A 36 -10.20 8.24 -15.54
N GLY A 37 -10.66 8.67 -14.36
CA GLY A 37 -11.26 7.78 -13.37
C GLY A 37 -12.46 6.98 -13.92
N LYS A 38 -13.39 7.66 -14.61
CA LYS A 38 -14.56 7.00 -15.23
C LYS A 38 -14.18 6.04 -16.35
N VAL A 39 -13.19 6.40 -17.17
CA VAL A 39 -12.73 5.51 -18.24
C VAL A 39 -12.05 4.26 -17.69
N ILE A 40 -11.29 4.41 -16.60
CA ILE A 40 -10.68 3.27 -15.89
C ILE A 40 -11.77 2.38 -15.30
N GLU A 41 -12.78 2.96 -14.66
CA GLU A 41 -13.97 2.25 -14.19
C GLU A 41 -14.66 1.45 -15.30
N ASP A 42 -14.90 2.07 -16.45
CA ASP A 42 -15.52 1.40 -17.61
C ASP A 42 -14.65 0.24 -18.12
N ILE A 43 -13.31 0.44 -18.17
CA ILE A 43 -12.36 -0.61 -18.56
C ILE A 43 -12.42 -1.76 -17.56
N MET A 44 -12.52 -1.47 -16.26
CA MET A 44 -12.56 -2.51 -15.24
C MET A 44 -13.87 -3.29 -15.23
N LYS A 45 -15.01 -2.64 -15.43
CA LYS A 45 -16.28 -3.35 -15.64
C LYS A 45 -16.25 -4.27 -16.85
N ALA A 46 -15.60 -3.85 -17.94
CA ALA A 46 -15.43 -4.70 -19.11
C ALA A 46 -14.48 -5.88 -18.84
N TYR A 47 -13.37 -5.62 -18.14
CA TYR A 47 -12.40 -6.65 -17.78
C TYR A 47 -13.00 -7.73 -16.87
N THR A 48 -13.76 -7.35 -15.83
CA THR A 48 -14.42 -8.31 -14.93
C THR A 48 -15.52 -9.12 -15.61
N GLN A 49 -16.08 -8.62 -16.71
CA GLN A 49 -17.04 -9.35 -17.55
C GLN A 49 -16.36 -10.26 -18.59
N GLY A 50 -15.02 -10.32 -18.61
CA GLY A 50 -14.25 -11.05 -19.63
C GLY A 50 -14.30 -10.39 -21.02
N ASP A 51 -14.84 -9.17 -21.14
CA ASP A 51 -15.03 -8.46 -22.40
C ASP A 51 -13.76 -7.69 -22.79
N MET A 52 -12.73 -8.46 -23.20
CA MET A 52 -11.44 -7.92 -23.62
C MET A 52 -11.52 -7.03 -24.87
N THR A 53 -12.55 -7.22 -25.71
CA THR A 53 -12.81 -6.36 -26.87
C THR A 53 -13.20 -4.96 -26.43
N LYS A 54 -14.10 -4.86 -25.43
CA LYS A 54 -14.52 -3.58 -24.87
C LYS A 54 -13.41 -2.92 -24.05
N VAL A 55 -12.61 -3.69 -23.31
CA VAL A 55 -11.37 -3.20 -22.67
C VAL A 55 -10.48 -2.50 -23.69
N LYS A 56 -10.14 -3.18 -24.80
CA LYS A 56 -9.29 -2.65 -25.87
C LYS A 56 -9.91 -1.40 -26.50
N LYS A 57 -11.21 -1.42 -26.77
CA LYS A 57 -11.94 -0.28 -27.35
C LYS A 57 -11.90 0.95 -26.43
N LEU A 58 -12.18 0.78 -25.14
CA LEU A 58 -12.17 1.86 -24.15
C LEU A 58 -10.76 2.42 -23.96
N HIS A 59 -9.74 1.56 -23.94
CA HIS A 59 -8.36 2.00 -23.86
C HIS A 59 -7.95 2.84 -25.07
N VAL A 60 -8.15 2.32 -26.28
CA VAL A 60 -7.72 3.00 -27.52
C VAL A 60 -8.48 4.30 -27.75
N LEU A 61 -9.80 4.30 -27.54
CA LEU A 61 -10.66 5.42 -27.91
C LEU A 61 -10.83 6.46 -26.80
N LYS A 62 -10.59 6.09 -25.53
CA LYS A 62 -10.81 7.01 -24.41
C LYS A 62 -9.54 7.25 -23.59
N MET A 63 -8.75 6.22 -23.27
CA MET A 63 -7.51 6.42 -22.49
C MET A 63 -6.38 7.04 -23.29
N LEU A 64 -6.09 6.55 -24.51
CA LEU A 64 -5.00 7.09 -25.32
C LEU A 64 -5.18 8.59 -25.67
N PRO A 65 -6.37 9.08 -26.02
CA PRO A 65 -6.58 10.51 -26.23
C PRO A 65 -6.41 11.35 -24.96
N LEU A 66 -6.87 10.84 -23.80
CA LEU A 66 -6.66 11.51 -22.51
C LEU A 66 -5.17 11.58 -22.16
N ARG A 67 -4.42 10.50 -22.41
CA ARG A 67 -2.95 10.50 -22.31
C ARG A 67 -2.34 11.55 -23.25
N LYS A 68 -2.71 11.57 -24.53
CA LYS A 68 -2.16 12.55 -25.48
C LYS A 68 -2.48 14.00 -25.09
N ALA A 69 -3.70 14.27 -24.62
CA ALA A 69 -4.12 15.61 -24.21
C ALA A 69 -3.38 16.09 -22.95
N ASN A 70 -3.13 15.19 -22.00
CA ASN A 70 -2.47 15.54 -20.74
C ASN A 70 -0.93 15.54 -20.83
N PHE A 71 -0.35 14.89 -21.85
CA PHE A 71 1.10 14.65 -21.98
C PHE A 71 1.68 15.08 -23.35
N GLY A 72 0.94 15.84 -24.15
CA GLY A 72 1.30 16.25 -25.52
C GLY A 72 2.55 17.14 -25.68
N ARG A 73 3.38 17.32 -24.64
CA ARG A 73 4.75 17.85 -24.76
C ARG A 73 5.76 16.75 -24.41
N GLY A 74 5.84 15.71 -25.23
CA GLY A 74 6.85 14.65 -25.11
C GLY A 74 6.72 13.66 -26.25
N GLY A 75 7.76 13.55 -27.07
CA GLY A 75 7.76 12.96 -28.42
C GLY A 75 7.52 11.45 -28.55
N PRO A 76 7.69 10.92 -29.79
CA PRO A 76 7.36 9.54 -30.18
C PRO A 76 8.40 8.56 -29.64
N GLY A 77 8.29 8.21 -28.36
CA GLY A 77 9.11 7.18 -27.70
C GLY A 77 8.47 6.58 -26.43
N SER A 78 7.22 6.94 -26.14
CA SER A 78 6.56 6.62 -24.87
C SER A 78 6.05 5.17 -24.75
N ASN A 79 6.06 4.40 -25.84
CA ASN A 79 5.75 2.96 -25.77
C ASN A 79 7.00 2.12 -25.50
N GLU A 80 8.13 2.39 -26.16
CA GLU A 80 9.41 1.71 -25.88
C GLU A 80 9.91 2.03 -24.47
N GLY A 81 9.83 3.30 -24.04
CA GLY A 81 10.18 3.68 -22.67
C GLY A 81 9.29 3.05 -21.58
N PHE A 82 8.06 2.67 -21.91
CA PHE A 82 7.19 1.90 -21.02
C PHE A 82 7.68 0.45 -20.89
N PHE A 83 8.05 -0.20 -22.00
CA PHE A 83 8.55 -1.57 -21.99
C PHE A 83 9.88 -1.71 -21.27
N ASP A 84 10.80 -0.78 -21.51
CA ASP A 84 12.11 -0.78 -20.86
C ASP A 84 12.00 -0.52 -19.36
N LYS A 85 11.13 0.39 -18.92
CA LYS A 85 10.86 0.62 -17.49
C LYS A 85 10.17 -0.58 -16.85
N ALA A 86 9.20 -1.19 -17.53
CA ALA A 86 8.51 -2.39 -17.06
C ALA A 86 9.43 -3.60 -16.93
N GLN A 87 10.41 -3.77 -17.82
CA GLN A 87 11.35 -4.89 -17.73
C GLN A 87 12.37 -4.71 -16.60
N ASN A 88 12.70 -3.46 -16.24
CA ASN A 88 13.74 -3.15 -15.26
C ASN A 88 13.22 -2.75 -13.87
N SER A 89 11.90 -2.75 -13.64
CA SER A 89 11.34 -2.41 -12.32
C SER A 89 11.51 -3.56 -11.32
N LYS A 90 11.71 -3.20 -10.04
CA LYS A 90 11.64 -4.15 -8.92
C LYS A 90 10.23 -4.81 -8.90
N PRO A 91 10.06 -6.00 -8.32
CA PRO A 91 8.74 -6.61 -8.20
C PRO A 91 7.81 -5.67 -7.41
N SER A 92 6.90 -5.01 -8.12
CA SER A 92 5.85 -4.18 -7.56
C SER A 92 4.54 -4.54 -8.24
N MET A 93 3.54 -4.89 -7.43
CA MET A 93 2.23 -5.35 -7.86
C MET A 93 1.25 -4.18 -7.74
N SER A 94 0.56 -3.78 -8.81
CA SER A 94 -0.51 -2.78 -8.71
C SER A 94 -1.73 -3.31 -7.96
N SER A 95 -2.69 -2.44 -7.64
CA SER A 95 -4.02 -2.89 -7.19
C SER A 95 -4.72 -3.82 -8.19
N PHE A 96 -4.39 -3.72 -9.49
CA PHE A 96 -4.88 -4.67 -10.50
C PHE A 96 -4.15 -6.00 -10.48
N GLY A 97 -2.86 -6.01 -10.19
CA GLY A 97 -2.13 -7.24 -9.94
C GLY A 97 -2.72 -7.99 -8.73
N MET A 98 -3.10 -7.27 -7.68
CA MET A 98 -3.79 -7.83 -6.52
C MET A 98 -5.18 -8.37 -6.89
N LEU A 99 -5.92 -7.64 -7.72
CA LEU A 99 -7.21 -8.08 -8.25
C LEU A 99 -7.09 -9.35 -9.13
N GLN A 100 -6.09 -9.40 -9.99
CA GLN A 100 -5.81 -10.57 -10.83
C GLN A 100 -5.41 -11.76 -9.97
N HIS A 101 -4.64 -11.54 -8.90
CA HIS A 101 -4.31 -12.57 -7.93
C HIS A 101 -5.56 -13.15 -7.23
N PHE A 102 -6.50 -12.27 -6.83
CA PHE A 102 -7.80 -12.66 -6.30
C PHE A 102 -8.60 -13.54 -7.29
N PHE A 103 -8.71 -13.12 -8.55
CA PHE A 103 -9.43 -13.88 -9.59
C PHE A 103 -8.68 -15.12 -10.09
N GLY A 104 -7.36 -15.18 -9.91
CA GLY A 104 -6.53 -16.35 -10.21
C GLY A 104 -6.78 -17.53 -9.28
N LYS A 105 -7.60 -17.36 -8.23
CA LYS A 105 -8.06 -18.41 -7.30
C LYS A 105 -6.97 -19.17 -6.56
N SER A 106 -5.75 -18.63 -6.48
CA SER A 106 -4.69 -19.23 -5.68
C SER A 106 -5.03 -19.13 -4.18
N GLY A 107 -5.51 -17.95 -3.75
CA GLY A 107 -5.69 -17.61 -2.34
C GLY A 107 -4.36 -17.59 -1.57
N ARG A 108 -3.24 -17.49 -2.29
CA ARG A 108 -1.90 -17.46 -1.71
C ARG A 108 -1.70 -16.11 -1.02
N GLU A 109 -1.16 -16.13 0.19
CA GLU A 109 -0.75 -14.92 0.90
C GLU A 109 0.24 -14.08 0.07
N LEU A 110 0.12 -12.75 0.16
CA LEU A 110 1.06 -11.79 -0.43
C LEU A 110 1.71 -10.93 0.65
N THR A 111 3.04 -10.85 0.64
CA THR A 111 3.77 -9.95 1.54
C THR A 111 3.84 -8.53 0.98
N LEU A 112 4.02 -7.51 1.84
CA LEU A 112 4.26 -6.13 1.40
C LEU A 112 5.47 -5.99 0.47
N SER A 113 6.46 -6.88 0.59
CA SER A 113 7.64 -6.92 -0.26
C SER A 113 7.32 -7.47 -1.64
N GLU A 114 6.49 -8.51 -1.75
CA GLU A 114 5.99 -9.03 -3.03
C GLU A 114 5.05 -8.04 -3.73
N ILE A 115 4.29 -7.25 -2.96
CA ILE A 115 3.48 -6.16 -3.48
C ILE A 115 4.36 -4.96 -3.89
N GLY A 116 5.57 -4.84 -3.35
CA GLY A 116 6.50 -3.74 -3.64
C GLY A 116 6.20 -2.44 -2.90
N VAL A 117 5.48 -2.49 -1.77
CA VAL A 117 5.14 -1.32 -0.95
C VAL A 117 5.72 -1.36 0.46
N HIS A 118 6.58 -2.32 0.77
CA HIS A 118 7.21 -2.48 2.08
C HIS A 118 7.85 -1.19 2.62
N ASP A 119 8.82 -0.61 1.88
CA ASP A 119 9.52 0.60 2.31
C ASP A 119 8.60 1.82 2.40
N LYS A 120 7.58 1.87 1.54
CA LYS A 120 6.56 2.93 1.55
C LYS A 120 5.71 2.85 2.82
N VAL A 121 5.22 1.67 3.18
CA VAL A 121 4.45 1.45 4.42
C VAL A 121 5.29 1.74 5.65
N ARG A 122 6.54 1.27 5.67
CA ARG A 122 7.52 1.56 6.73
C ARG A 122 7.71 3.08 6.90
N GLY A 123 7.93 3.82 5.81
CA GLY A 123 8.06 5.28 5.82
C GLY A 123 6.81 6.01 6.31
N LEU A 124 5.61 5.51 5.96
CA LEU A 124 4.34 6.10 6.42
C LEU A 124 4.16 6.03 7.95
N MET A 125 4.72 5.03 8.63
CA MET A 125 4.65 4.95 10.09
C MET A 125 5.39 6.09 10.78
N GLN A 126 6.43 6.61 10.14
CA GLN A 126 7.30 7.66 10.66
C GLN A 126 6.91 9.04 10.16
N LYS A 127 6.13 9.13 9.07
CA LYS A 127 5.71 10.38 8.43
C LYS A 127 4.68 11.14 9.29
N PRO A 128 4.96 12.39 9.70
CA PRO A 128 3.97 13.23 10.34
C PRO A 128 2.75 13.47 9.45
N GLY A 129 1.57 13.37 10.03
CA GLY A 129 0.30 13.62 9.32
C GLY A 129 -0.20 12.50 8.41
N ALA A 130 0.54 11.39 8.29
CA ALA A 130 0.05 10.21 7.58
C ALA A 130 -1.24 9.67 8.20
N PHE A 131 -2.08 9.07 7.36
CA PHE A 131 -3.40 8.52 7.68
C PHE A 131 -4.38 9.58 8.21
N GLY A 132 -4.27 10.81 7.71
CA GLY A 132 -5.14 11.93 8.08
C GLY A 132 -4.96 12.40 9.53
N ARG A 133 -3.81 12.09 10.16
CA ARG A 133 -3.54 12.51 11.52
C ARG A 133 -3.24 14.02 11.57
N PRO A 134 -3.75 14.76 12.56
CA PRO A 134 -3.45 16.19 12.68
C PRO A 134 -2.02 16.46 13.16
N GLU A 135 -1.48 15.59 14.03
CA GLU A 135 -0.16 15.77 14.65
C GLU A 135 0.59 14.44 14.80
N GLY A 136 1.93 14.55 14.69
CA GLY A 136 2.87 13.45 14.87
C GLY A 136 2.74 12.34 13.82
N SER A 137 3.58 11.32 13.98
CA SER A 137 3.52 10.06 13.25
C SER A 137 2.94 8.95 14.12
N ILE A 138 2.68 7.77 13.53
CA ILE A 138 2.27 6.60 14.31
C ILE A 138 3.38 6.21 15.29
N GLN A 139 4.64 6.21 14.82
CA GLN A 139 5.79 5.90 15.66
C GLN A 139 5.96 6.92 16.79
N SER A 140 5.91 8.22 16.51
CA SER A 140 6.12 9.23 17.55
C SER A 140 5.03 9.17 18.63
N ARG A 141 3.76 8.96 18.22
CA ARG A 141 2.66 8.76 19.15
C ARG A 141 2.88 7.52 20.02
N PHE A 142 3.23 6.40 19.41
CA PHE A 142 3.45 5.18 20.16
C PHE A 142 4.59 5.33 21.17
N VAL A 143 5.69 5.98 20.78
CA VAL A 143 6.77 6.36 21.70
C VAL A 143 6.25 7.23 22.84
N SER A 144 5.45 8.26 22.59
CA SER A 144 4.88 9.10 23.65
C SER A 144 3.99 8.32 24.63
N GLN A 145 3.28 7.30 24.16
CA GLN A 145 2.45 6.44 25.01
C GLN A 145 3.30 5.48 25.86
N ILE A 146 4.47 5.09 25.39
CA ILE A 146 5.46 4.38 26.21
C ILE A 146 6.05 5.33 27.25
N GLN A 147 6.39 6.56 26.87
CA GLN A 147 6.93 7.59 27.76
C GLN A 147 5.96 7.98 28.88
N SER A 148 4.64 7.89 28.64
CA SER A 148 3.61 8.11 29.65
C SER A 148 3.27 6.86 30.47
N GLY A 149 3.84 5.70 30.15
CA GLY A 149 3.54 4.43 30.81
C GLY A 149 2.14 3.88 30.49
N GLU A 150 1.53 4.30 29.39
CA GLU A 150 0.20 3.84 28.97
C GLU A 150 0.27 2.39 28.49
N ARG A 151 1.16 2.11 27.53
CA ARG A 151 1.27 0.80 26.86
C ARG A 151 2.65 0.60 26.25
N VAL A 152 2.99 -0.66 25.98
CA VAL A 152 4.22 -1.04 25.26
C VAL A 152 3.95 -1.69 23.91
N ASP A 153 2.69 -1.93 23.56
CA ASP A 153 2.24 -2.49 22.30
C ASP A 153 0.97 -1.77 21.82
N PHE A 154 0.66 -1.90 20.53
CA PHE A 154 -0.57 -1.39 19.95
C PHE A 154 -1.03 -2.28 18.80
N GLU A 155 -2.32 -2.19 18.49
CA GLU A 155 -2.94 -2.72 17.28
C GLU A 155 -4.04 -1.74 16.87
N ASN A 156 -3.97 -1.20 15.65
CA ASN A 156 -4.97 -0.25 15.14
C ASN A 156 -5.20 -0.48 13.64
N ARG A 157 -6.41 -0.15 13.17
CA ARG A 157 -6.75 -0.13 11.75
C ARG A 157 -6.43 1.22 11.13
N TYR A 158 -5.83 1.22 9.94
CA TYR A 158 -5.46 2.41 9.18
C TYR A 158 -5.98 2.33 7.75
N ASN A 159 -6.39 3.46 7.18
CA ASN A 159 -6.82 3.55 5.79
C ASN A 159 -5.63 3.95 4.89
N PHE A 160 -4.92 2.96 4.37
CA PHE A 160 -3.83 3.12 3.40
C PHE A 160 -4.31 3.75 2.08
N GLY A 161 -5.60 3.62 1.77
CA GLY A 161 -6.22 4.30 0.65
C GLY A 161 -6.19 5.84 0.76
N LEU A 162 -5.94 6.42 1.93
CA LEU A 162 -5.69 7.87 2.07
C LEU A 162 -4.28 8.28 1.62
N GLU A 163 -3.31 7.36 1.67
CA GLU A 163 -1.89 7.60 1.36
C GLU A 163 -1.53 7.25 -0.09
N LYS A 164 -2.53 6.90 -0.91
CA LYS A 164 -2.34 6.63 -2.33
C LYS A 164 -1.91 7.88 -3.09
N LYS A 165 -0.91 7.72 -3.96
CA LYS A 165 -0.50 8.74 -4.93
C LYS A 165 -1.44 8.76 -6.12
N VAL A 166 -1.76 7.58 -6.65
CA VAL A 166 -2.63 7.41 -7.83
C VAL A 166 -3.88 6.62 -7.44
N PRO A 167 -5.10 7.16 -7.65
CA PRO A 167 -6.32 6.39 -7.46
C PRO A 167 -6.27 5.10 -8.27
N ILE A 168 -6.78 4.00 -7.71
CA ILE A 168 -7.05 2.73 -8.39
C ILE A 168 -5.80 1.92 -8.79
N TYR A 169 -4.65 2.55 -9.06
CA TYR A 169 -3.43 1.83 -9.43
C TYR A 169 -2.49 1.56 -8.26
N ASP A 170 -2.39 2.53 -7.34
CA ASP A 170 -1.46 2.46 -6.21
C ASP A 170 -1.80 1.28 -5.30
N PRO A 171 -0.87 0.37 -4.97
CA PRO A 171 -1.20 -0.82 -4.18
C PRO A 171 -1.68 -0.47 -2.77
N LEU A 172 -1.34 0.71 -2.24
CA LEU A 172 -1.90 1.21 -0.97
C LEU A 172 -3.41 1.46 -1.05
N TRP A 173 -3.91 1.81 -2.24
CA TRP A 173 -5.33 1.87 -2.50
C TRP A 173 -5.93 0.45 -2.52
N GLY A 174 -5.22 -0.49 -3.14
CA GLY A 174 -5.52 -1.93 -3.17
C GLY A 174 -5.66 -2.57 -1.78
N ILE A 175 -4.76 -2.21 -0.88
CA ILE A 175 -4.78 -2.63 0.53
C ILE A 175 -5.96 -2.01 1.28
N GLY A 176 -6.38 -0.79 0.91
CA GLY A 176 -7.52 -0.14 1.55
C GLY A 176 -7.33 0.05 3.05
N GLY A 177 -8.08 -0.69 3.87
CA GLY A 177 -8.09 -0.57 5.32
C GLY A 177 -7.44 -1.76 6.04
N ALA A 178 -6.16 -1.65 6.39
CA ALA A 178 -5.37 -2.71 7.02
C ALA A 178 -5.11 -2.47 8.51
N THR A 179 -4.85 -3.55 9.25
CA THR A 179 -4.44 -3.51 10.66
C THR A 179 -2.92 -3.44 10.74
N VAL A 180 -2.40 -2.51 11.54
CA VAL A 180 -0.98 -2.45 11.91
C VAL A 180 -0.86 -2.59 13.41
N SER A 181 0.02 -3.50 13.84
CA SER A 181 0.44 -3.65 15.22
C SER A 181 1.92 -3.34 15.38
N GLY A 182 2.30 -2.98 16.60
CA GLY A 182 3.69 -2.69 16.96
C GLY A 182 3.97 -3.06 18.40
N SER A 183 5.13 -3.66 18.66
CA SER A 183 5.54 -4.08 20.00
C SER A 183 7.01 -3.74 20.27
N LEU A 184 7.28 -3.00 21.35
CA LEU A 184 8.63 -2.70 21.81
C LEU A 184 9.30 -3.91 22.49
N THR A 185 10.41 -4.43 21.97
CA THR A 185 11.22 -5.51 22.58
C THR A 185 12.69 -5.10 22.68
N ASN A 186 13.54 -6.00 23.18
CA ASN A 186 15.00 -5.80 23.31
C ASN A 186 15.34 -4.49 24.04
N VAL A 187 14.61 -4.23 25.13
CA VAL A 187 14.69 -2.96 25.84
C VAL A 187 15.95 -2.92 26.70
N SER A 188 16.77 -1.89 26.50
CA SER A 188 17.85 -1.49 27.40
C SER A 188 17.55 -0.12 27.98
N VAL A 189 18.01 0.09 29.22
CA VAL A 189 17.75 1.32 29.98
C VAL A 189 19.06 1.82 30.53
N GLU A 190 19.38 3.07 30.25
CA GLU A 190 20.56 3.76 30.75
C GLU A 190 20.15 5.01 31.51
N LYS A 191 20.73 5.24 32.68
CA LYS A 191 20.47 6.46 33.45
C LYS A 191 21.29 7.61 32.86
N VAL A 192 20.62 8.68 32.43
CA VAL A 192 21.24 9.88 31.85
C VAL A 192 20.75 11.09 32.65
N GLY A 193 21.55 11.51 33.65
CA GLY A 193 21.14 12.54 34.60
C GLY A 193 19.95 12.10 35.46
N ASP A 194 18.88 12.90 35.42
CA ASP A 194 17.63 12.66 36.17
C ASP A 194 16.57 11.87 35.38
N VAL A 195 16.87 11.50 34.14
CA VAL A 195 16.00 10.68 33.29
C VAL A 195 16.65 9.35 32.94
N TYR A 196 15.84 8.42 32.46
CA TYR A 196 16.32 7.18 31.87
C TYR A 196 16.18 7.25 30.36
N ASN A 197 17.26 7.04 29.63
CA ASN A 197 17.18 6.80 28.20
C ASN A 197 16.82 5.33 27.97
N VAL A 198 15.71 5.10 27.28
CA VAL A 198 15.21 3.77 26.93
C VAL A 198 15.50 3.54 25.45
N SER A 199 16.24 2.47 25.16
CA SER A 199 16.50 2.00 23.80
C SER A 199 15.82 0.66 23.58
N GLY A 200 15.32 0.41 22.37
CA GLY A 200 14.72 -0.87 22.03
C GLY A 200 14.34 -0.98 20.56
N THR A 201 13.66 -2.07 20.23
CA THR A 201 13.20 -2.35 18.86
C THR A 201 11.69 -2.44 18.83
N ILE A 202 11.02 -1.64 18.00
CA ILE A 202 9.61 -1.81 17.69
C ILE A 202 9.51 -2.84 16.56
N ASN A 203 8.86 -3.97 16.84
CA ASN A 203 8.52 -4.97 15.83
C ASN A 203 7.12 -4.64 15.33
N TYR A 204 7.03 -4.21 14.06
CA TYR A 204 5.77 -3.92 13.40
C TYR A 204 5.28 -5.14 12.65
N LYS A 205 3.95 -5.30 12.62
CA LYS A 205 3.26 -6.23 11.74
C LYS A 205 2.09 -5.52 11.07
N LEU A 206 1.90 -5.79 9.79
CA LEU A 206 0.72 -5.43 9.03
C LEU A 206 -0.04 -6.71 8.67
N TYR A 207 -1.35 -6.67 8.85
CA TYR A 207 -2.27 -7.69 8.39
C TYR A 207 -3.48 -7.03 7.72
N ASP A 208 -3.84 -7.54 6.55
CA ASP A 208 -5.10 -7.26 5.88
C ASP A 208 -5.64 -8.52 5.22
N LYS A 209 -6.96 -8.58 5.05
CA LYS A 209 -7.59 -9.67 4.30
C LYS A 209 -8.28 -9.10 3.08
N PHE A 210 -7.67 -9.32 1.92
CA PHE A 210 -8.25 -8.93 0.65
C PHE A 210 -9.42 -9.87 0.32
N THR A 211 -10.64 -9.39 0.55
CA THR A 211 -11.88 -10.20 0.51
C THR A 211 -12.78 -9.86 -0.67
N ASP A 212 -12.94 -8.57 -0.97
CA ASP A 212 -13.73 -8.10 -2.11
C ASP A 212 -12.98 -6.98 -2.85
N PRO A 213 -12.76 -7.13 -4.17
CA PRO A 213 -12.40 -6.03 -5.06
C PRO A 213 -13.22 -4.76 -4.77
N TYR A 214 -14.55 -4.87 -4.62
CA TYR A 214 -15.46 -3.72 -4.55
C TYR A 214 -15.43 -2.95 -3.22
N ASP A 215 -14.99 -3.56 -2.12
CA ASP A 215 -14.69 -2.88 -0.85
C ASP A 215 -13.40 -2.05 -0.99
N THR A 216 -12.39 -2.59 -1.70
CA THR A 216 -11.25 -1.80 -2.17
C THR A 216 -11.69 -0.66 -3.12
N PHE A 217 -12.68 -0.89 -3.99
CA PHE A 217 -13.26 0.12 -4.89
C PHE A 217 -14.20 1.13 -4.21
N ASN A 218 -14.64 0.89 -2.97
CA ASN A 218 -15.56 1.74 -2.20
C ASN A 218 -16.88 2.04 -2.95
N TRP A 219 -17.36 1.09 -3.78
CA TRP A 219 -18.52 1.29 -4.66
C TRP A 219 -19.81 0.67 -4.14
N VAL A 220 -19.74 -0.33 -3.26
CA VAL A 220 -20.91 -0.98 -2.67
C VAL A 220 -20.56 -1.43 -1.25
N LYS A 221 -21.53 -1.39 -0.31
CA LYS A 221 -21.32 -1.70 1.13
C LYS A 221 -21.43 -3.18 1.49
N GLU A 222 -21.73 -4.03 0.52
CA GLU A 222 -21.98 -5.46 0.73
C GLU A 222 -20.90 -6.25 0.01
N ASP A 223 -20.33 -7.27 0.68
CA ASP A 223 -19.41 -8.24 0.07
C ASP A 223 -20.14 -8.95 -1.07
N ILE A 224 -19.86 -8.54 -2.31
CA ILE A 224 -20.43 -9.21 -3.47
C ILE A 224 -19.48 -10.36 -3.78
N ASN A 225 -19.93 -11.59 -3.57
CA ASN A 225 -19.12 -12.77 -3.85
C ASN A 225 -18.91 -12.94 -5.37
N VAL A 226 -17.93 -12.20 -5.93
CA VAL A 226 -17.69 -12.08 -7.37
C VAL A 226 -16.80 -13.19 -7.94
N GLY A 227 -16.70 -14.32 -7.23
CA GLY A 227 -16.11 -15.55 -7.77
C GLY A 227 -14.58 -15.64 -7.76
N GLY A 228 -13.89 -14.74 -7.05
CA GLY A 228 -12.45 -14.87 -6.73
C GLY A 228 -12.20 -15.58 -5.40
N LYS A 229 -10.92 -15.72 -5.02
CA LYS A 229 -10.51 -16.33 -3.74
C LYS A 229 -9.80 -15.29 -2.89
N PRO A 230 -10.35 -14.95 -1.69
CA PRO A 230 -9.69 -14.07 -0.75
C PRO A 230 -8.27 -14.53 -0.41
N PHE A 231 -7.41 -13.59 -0.06
CA PHE A 231 -6.04 -13.85 0.38
C PHE A 231 -5.60 -12.85 1.44
N ASP A 232 -4.63 -13.26 2.25
CA ASP A 232 -4.05 -12.42 3.29
C ASP A 232 -2.91 -11.56 2.71
N ILE A 233 -2.81 -10.33 3.21
CA ILE A 233 -1.69 -9.43 2.96
C ILE A 233 -0.94 -9.23 4.27
N THR A 234 0.35 -9.55 4.27
CA THR A 234 1.17 -9.51 5.48
C THR A 234 2.42 -8.64 5.30
N GLY A 235 2.96 -8.12 6.39
CA GLY A 235 4.26 -7.46 6.35
C GLY A 235 4.84 -7.33 7.74
N GLU A 236 6.15 -7.53 7.87
CA GLU A 236 6.85 -7.39 9.14
C GLU A 236 8.12 -6.57 8.93
N TRP A 237 8.37 -5.61 9.82
CA TRP A 237 9.61 -4.82 9.83
C TRP A 237 9.94 -4.38 11.25
N LYS A 238 11.17 -3.88 11.43
CA LYS A 238 11.70 -3.47 12.73
C LYS A 238 12.25 -2.06 12.66
N GLU A 239 12.02 -1.30 13.73
CA GLU A 239 12.62 0.02 13.92
C GLU A 239 13.31 0.10 15.27
N ASN A 240 14.54 0.59 15.28
CA ASN A 240 15.21 0.91 16.52
C ASN A 240 14.77 2.29 17.00
N VAL A 241 14.50 2.40 18.28
CA VAL A 241 14.07 3.63 18.92
C VAL A 241 14.89 3.89 20.18
N SER A 242 15.14 5.16 20.45
CA SER A 242 15.73 5.65 21.69
C SER A 242 14.96 6.88 22.12
N PHE A 243 14.53 6.92 23.38
CA PHE A 243 13.77 8.05 23.91
C PHE A 243 13.92 8.18 25.43
N PRO A 244 13.84 9.40 25.97
CA PRO A 244 13.90 9.62 27.40
C PRO A 244 12.56 9.24 28.07
N VAL A 245 12.65 8.69 29.27
CA VAL A 245 11.52 8.35 30.15
C VAL A 245 11.83 8.87 31.56
N SER A 246 10.82 9.40 32.25
CA SER A 246 11.00 9.86 33.63
C SER A 246 11.24 8.67 34.57
N ARG A 247 11.99 8.91 35.64
CA ARG A 247 12.26 7.91 36.68
C ARG A 247 11.00 7.22 37.20
N GLN A 248 9.96 8.01 37.47
CA GLN A 248 8.69 7.48 37.99
C GLN A 248 8.03 6.48 37.01
N ILE A 249 8.03 6.78 35.71
CA ILE A 249 7.43 5.89 34.71
C ILE A 249 8.29 4.65 34.51
N GLN A 250 9.62 4.80 34.46
CA GLN A 250 10.53 3.67 34.30
C GLN A 250 10.40 2.65 35.44
N GLU A 251 10.46 3.13 36.69
CA GLU A 251 10.50 2.26 37.87
C GLU A 251 9.14 1.61 38.15
N ASN A 252 8.04 2.36 37.97
CA ASN A 252 6.72 1.91 38.42
C ASN A 252 5.85 1.29 37.34
N ARG A 253 6.07 1.62 36.05
CA ARG A 253 5.10 1.29 35.00
C ARG A 253 5.70 0.54 33.82
N LEU A 254 6.78 1.07 33.24
CA LEU A 254 7.36 0.48 32.03
C LEU A 254 7.85 -0.95 32.25
N MET A 255 8.59 -1.19 33.34
CA MET A 255 9.08 -2.54 33.66
C MET A 255 7.95 -3.55 33.94
N GLN A 256 6.82 -3.09 34.49
CA GLN A 256 5.65 -3.94 34.71
C GLN A 256 4.99 -4.32 33.37
N LEU A 257 4.80 -3.34 32.49
CA LEU A 257 4.23 -3.55 31.16
C LEU A 257 5.08 -4.50 30.31
N LEU A 258 6.41 -4.39 30.40
CA LEU A 258 7.33 -5.28 29.69
C LEU A 258 7.30 -6.72 30.25
N LYS A 259 7.15 -6.90 31.57
CA LYS A 259 7.07 -8.22 32.21
C LYS A 259 5.73 -8.93 31.97
N ASN A 260 4.63 -8.17 31.91
CA ASN A 260 3.28 -8.72 31.78
C ASN A 260 2.88 -9.06 30.34
N ARG A 261 3.80 -8.89 29.38
CA ARG A 261 3.55 -9.36 28.03
C ARG A 261 3.49 -10.87 27.99
N LYS A 262 2.34 -11.39 27.55
CA LYS A 262 2.24 -12.78 27.12
C LYS A 262 3.05 -12.95 25.81
N PRO A 263 3.72 -14.10 25.63
CA PRO A 263 4.43 -14.41 24.39
C PRO A 263 3.49 -14.44 23.18
#